data_AF-A0A3D4IG93-F1
#
_entry.id   AF-A0A3D4IG93-F1
#
_cell.length_a   1.000
_cell.length_b   1.000
_cell.length_c   1.000
_cell.angle_alpha   90.00
_cell.angle_beta   90.00
_cell.angle_gamma   90.00
#
_symmetry.space_group_name_H-M   'P 1'
#
loop_
_entity.id
_entity.type
_entity.pdbx_description
1 polymer ?
#
loop_
_entity_poly.entity_id
_entity_poly.type
_entity_poly.pdbx_seq_one_letter_code
_entity_poly.pdbx_strand_id
1 'polypeptide(L)'
;MMKKWMLFWILPVFVLIAAYPNGPAKEGAQTTSAPLPGGSTEYSCNNCHAQGTNYGVQAVIGLYESGTSNLVTEYTPGTAYDVKMSVSTTINPAGFGFQMTAIRNDNLESVGQFSLPMNAARIIALNNRTYVEQTQRLRSEENTS
;
A
#
# COMPACT_ATOMS: atom_id res chain seq x y z
N MET A 1 -3.08 24.58 48.96
CA MET A 1 -2.73 25.35 47.74
C MET A 1 -1.69 24.58 46.93
N MET A 2 -2.09 23.47 46.28
CA MET A 2 -1.25 22.68 45.38
C MET A 2 -2.21 21.96 44.43
N LYS A 3 -2.60 22.56 43.29
CA LYS A 3 -3.52 21.88 42.36
C LYS A 3 -3.53 22.36 40.91
N LYS A 4 -2.45 22.99 40.43
CA LYS A 4 -2.39 23.48 39.04
C LYS A 4 -1.17 23.05 38.22
N TRP A 5 -0.19 22.37 38.81
CA TRP A 5 1.05 22.01 38.10
C TRP A 5 1.14 20.55 37.66
N MET A 6 0.19 19.71 38.07
CA MET A 6 0.22 18.26 37.77
C MET A 6 -0.58 17.87 36.52
N LEU A 7 -1.12 18.85 35.77
CA LEU A 7 -1.83 18.62 34.50
C LEU A 7 -0.97 18.90 33.26
N PHE A 8 0.30 19.31 33.43
CA PHE A 8 1.19 19.67 32.32
C PHE A 8 2.09 18.53 31.84
N TRP A 9 2.03 17.37 32.49
CA TRP A 9 2.90 16.21 32.19
C TRP A 9 2.16 14.99 31.63
N ILE A 10 0.86 15.09 31.33
CA ILE A 10 0.05 13.97 30.79
C ILE A 10 -0.24 14.15 29.29
N LEU A 11 0.42 15.09 28.61
CA LEU A 11 0.17 15.39 27.19
C LEU A 11 1.41 15.26 26.27
N PRO A 12 2.26 14.24 26.45
CA PRO A 12 2.93 13.65 25.29
C PRO A 12 2.99 12.12 25.39
N VAL A 13 1.85 11.44 25.63
CA VAL A 13 1.80 9.96 25.60
C VAL A 13 0.62 9.47 24.77
N PHE A 14 0.37 10.11 23.62
CA PHE A 14 -0.62 9.62 22.65
C PHE A 14 -0.24 9.91 21.20
N VAL A 15 1.05 9.83 20.88
CA VAL A 15 1.49 9.55 19.50
C VAL A 15 2.05 8.14 19.51
N LEU A 16 1.15 7.16 19.69
CA LEU A 16 1.45 5.80 19.28
C LEU A 16 1.59 5.86 17.77
N ILE A 17 2.81 5.65 17.30
CA ILE A 17 3.19 5.68 15.90
C ILE A 17 2.31 4.66 15.18
N ALA A 18 1.33 5.15 14.40
CA ALA A 18 0.44 4.34 13.57
C ALA A 18 1.24 3.79 12.37
N ALA A 19 2.15 2.87 12.65
CA ALA A 19 2.84 2.10 11.63
C ALA A 19 1.99 0.87 11.29
N TYR A 20 1.93 0.54 10.00
CA TYR A 20 1.28 -0.67 9.51
C TYR A 20 2.32 -1.65 8.95
N PRO A 21 3.21 -2.22 9.81
CA PRO A 21 4.29 -3.09 9.35
C PRO A 21 3.74 -4.36 8.67
N ASN A 22 2.53 -4.77 9.06
CA ASN A 22 1.86 -5.94 8.49
C ASN A 22 0.82 -5.55 7.45
N GLY A 23 0.89 -4.37 6.81
CA GLY A 23 -0.08 -3.94 5.80
C GLY A 23 -1.28 -3.18 6.41
N PRO A 24 -1.67 -2.00 5.88
CA PRO A 24 -2.73 -1.19 6.48
C PRO A 24 -4.12 -1.81 6.42
N ALA A 25 -4.47 -2.58 5.38
CA ALA A 25 -5.81 -3.11 5.21
C ALA A 25 -6.12 -4.26 6.19
N LYS A 26 -5.09 -4.89 6.80
CA LYS A 26 -5.30 -5.79 7.98
C LYS A 26 -6.04 -5.09 9.09
N GLU A 27 -5.65 -3.85 9.31
CA GLU A 27 -6.06 -3.03 10.44
C GLU A 27 -7.23 -2.12 10.02
N GLY A 28 -7.85 -2.39 8.86
CA GLY A 28 -8.99 -1.65 8.33
C GLY A 28 -8.63 -0.31 7.67
N ALA A 29 -7.35 -0.07 7.34
CA ALA A 29 -6.87 1.19 6.79
C ALA A 29 -6.46 1.08 5.31
N GLN A 30 -6.55 2.19 4.57
CA GLN A 30 -6.21 2.28 3.14
C GLN A 30 -5.35 3.54 2.90
N THR A 31 -4.05 3.48 3.25
CA THR A 31 -3.21 4.68 3.49
C THR A 31 -1.95 4.79 2.63
N THR A 32 -1.77 3.92 1.62
CA THR A 32 -0.61 3.97 0.70
C THR A 32 -0.96 4.57 -0.67
N SER A 33 -2.01 5.37 -0.73
CA SER A 33 -2.57 5.94 -1.98
C SER A 33 -3.16 4.91 -2.95
N ALA A 34 -3.42 3.67 -2.52
CA ALA A 34 -4.14 2.71 -3.35
C ALA A 34 -5.59 3.18 -3.54
N PRO A 35 -6.17 3.11 -4.76
CA PRO A 35 -7.49 3.66 -5.04
C PRO A 35 -8.59 3.22 -4.05
N LEU A 36 -9.35 4.17 -3.51
CA LEU A 36 -10.47 3.93 -2.59
C LEU A 36 -11.80 3.74 -3.33
N PRO A 37 -12.82 3.10 -2.74
CA PRO A 37 -14.18 3.13 -3.26
C PRO A 37 -14.63 4.58 -3.54
N GLY A 38 -15.12 4.87 -4.75
CA GLY A 38 -15.49 6.22 -5.17
C GLY A 38 -14.35 7.13 -5.63
N GLY A 39 -13.08 6.75 -5.40
CA GLY A 39 -11.87 7.44 -5.89
C GLY A 39 -11.63 8.85 -5.34
N SER A 40 -10.48 9.44 -5.66
CA SER A 40 -10.10 10.86 -5.48
C SER A 40 -9.85 11.35 -4.05
N THR A 41 -9.98 10.49 -3.04
CA THR A 41 -9.75 10.82 -1.62
C THR A 41 -8.78 9.85 -0.96
N GLU A 42 -7.88 9.26 -1.76
CA GLU A 42 -6.92 8.28 -1.28
C GLU A 42 -6.05 8.86 -0.16
N TYR A 43 -6.07 8.18 1.00
CA TYR A 43 -5.13 8.50 2.06
C TYR A 43 -3.73 8.04 1.62
N SER A 44 -2.79 8.96 1.72
CA SER A 44 -1.38 8.79 1.42
C SER A 44 -0.55 8.93 2.68
N CYS A 45 0.73 8.60 2.58
CA CYS A 45 1.71 8.86 3.64
C CYS A 45 1.70 10.35 4.08
N ASN A 46 1.44 11.29 3.16
CA ASN A 46 1.39 12.73 3.47
C ASN A 46 0.21 13.15 4.33
N ASN A 47 -0.82 12.31 4.47
CA ASN A 47 -1.95 12.61 5.34
C ASN A 47 -1.58 12.43 6.83
N CYS A 48 -0.61 11.56 7.13
CA CYS A 48 -0.18 11.27 8.51
C CYS A 48 1.25 11.75 8.80
N HIS A 49 2.09 11.90 7.77
CA HIS A 49 3.45 12.41 7.86
C HIS A 49 3.54 13.84 7.32
N ALA A 50 4.73 14.44 7.38
CA ALA A 50 4.94 15.83 6.96
C ALA A 50 4.51 16.03 5.49
N GLN A 51 3.49 16.87 5.29
CA GLN A 51 2.97 17.21 3.97
C GLN A 51 4.08 17.81 3.09
N GLY A 52 4.08 17.44 1.80
CA GLY A 52 5.10 17.90 0.84
C GLY A 52 6.45 17.18 0.95
N THR A 53 6.57 16.18 1.83
CA THR A 53 7.79 15.35 1.90
C THR A 53 7.90 14.49 0.65
N ASN A 54 9.03 14.61 -0.03
CA ASN A 54 9.43 13.62 -1.03
C ASN A 54 10.08 12.44 -0.30
N TYR A 55 9.43 11.28 -0.31
CA TYR A 55 9.97 10.05 0.30
C TYR A 55 11.08 9.41 -0.54
N GLY A 56 11.46 10.00 -1.68
CA GLY A 56 12.51 9.49 -2.56
C GLY A 56 12.19 8.09 -3.10
N VAL A 57 10.91 7.78 -3.30
CA VAL A 57 10.41 6.49 -3.81
C VAL A 57 9.59 6.73 -5.07
N GLN A 58 9.85 5.93 -6.10
CA GLN A 58 9.01 5.84 -7.30
C GLN A 58 8.59 4.38 -7.49
N ALA A 59 7.30 4.16 -7.76
CA ALA A 59 6.76 2.86 -8.07
C ALA A 59 6.27 2.81 -9.53
N VAL A 60 6.53 1.70 -10.21
CA VAL A 60 6.03 1.38 -11.55
C VAL A 60 5.31 0.04 -11.47
N ILE A 61 4.10 -0.03 -12.02
CA ILE A 61 3.32 -1.27 -12.08
C ILE A 61 3.28 -1.72 -13.54
N GLY A 62 3.55 -3.00 -13.78
CA GLY A 62 3.42 -3.64 -15.09
C GLY A 62 2.62 -4.95 -14.99
N LEU A 63 1.91 -5.28 -16.06
CA LEU A 63 1.31 -6.60 -16.28
C LEU A 63 2.22 -7.39 -17.21
N TYR A 64 2.41 -8.67 -16.90
CA TYR A 64 3.26 -9.57 -17.67
C TYR A 64 2.49 -10.85 -18.01
N GLU A 65 2.81 -11.47 -19.15
CA GLU A 65 2.28 -12.80 -19.47
C GLU A 65 2.70 -13.78 -18.37
N SER A 66 1.77 -14.58 -17.88
CA SER A 66 1.99 -15.38 -16.67
C SER A 66 3.18 -16.35 -16.81
N GLY A 67 4.06 -16.34 -15.81
CA GLY A 67 5.29 -17.12 -15.77
C GLY A 67 6.42 -16.58 -16.65
N THR A 68 6.30 -15.35 -17.17
CA THR A 68 7.29 -14.76 -18.09
C THR A 68 7.69 -13.34 -17.69
N SER A 69 8.67 -12.78 -18.41
CA SER A 69 9.03 -11.35 -18.32
C SER A 69 8.47 -10.52 -19.48
N ASN A 70 7.53 -11.05 -20.27
CA ASN A 70 6.97 -10.35 -21.42
C ASN A 70 5.91 -9.35 -20.94
N LEU A 71 6.14 -8.06 -21.19
CA LEU A 71 5.22 -7.00 -20.81
C LEU A 71 3.95 -7.05 -21.67
N VAL A 72 2.80 -6.95 -21.02
CA VAL A 72 1.48 -6.90 -21.66
C VAL A 72 1.09 -5.44 -21.86
N THR A 73 0.81 -5.06 -23.10
CA THR A 73 0.36 -3.71 -23.46
C THR A 73 -1.16 -3.61 -23.58
N GLU A 74 -1.86 -4.73 -23.71
CA GLU A 74 -3.33 -4.80 -23.82
C GLU A 74 -3.89 -5.96 -23.00
N TYR A 75 -4.88 -5.64 -22.16
CA TYR A 75 -5.53 -6.62 -21.30
C TYR A 75 -6.59 -7.43 -22.05
N THR A 76 -6.52 -8.76 -21.94
CA THR A 76 -7.56 -9.68 -22.44
C THR A 76 -8.37 -10.24 -21.28
N PRO A 77 -9.70 -10.02 -21.23
CA PRO A 77 -10.55 -10.57 -20.17
C PRO A 77 -10.44 -12.08 -20.01
N GLY A 78 -10.36 -12.56 -18.77
CA GLY A 78 -10.28 -13.99 -18.44
C GLY A 78 -8.88 -14.59 -18.55
N THR A 79 -7.88 -13.82 -18.97
CA THR A 79 -6.48 -14.26 -19.01
C THR A 79 -5.80 -13.99 -17.67
N ALA A 80 -4.97 -14.92 -17.21
CA ALA A 80 -4.13 -14.74 -16.03
C ALA A 80 -2.83 -14.00 -16.39
N TYR A 81 -2.43 -13.07 -15.53
CA TYR A 81 -1.25 -12.22 -15.70
C TYR A 81 -0.46 -12.15 -14.41
N ASP A 82 0.85 -11.97 -14.54
CA ASP A 82 1.71 -11.64 -13.41
C ASP A 82 1.74 -10.12 -13.27
N VAL A 83 1.36 -9.62 -12.09
CA VAL A 83 1.40 -8.18 -11.80
C VAL A 83 2.67 -7.90 -11.00
N LYS A 84 3.55 -7.05 -11.55
CA LYS A 84 4.79 -6.66 -10.88
C LYS A 84 4.78 -5.18 -10.54
N MET A 85 4.92 -4.89 -9.26
CA MET A 85 5.27 -3.55 -8.77
C MET A 85 6.78 -3.48 -8.59
N SER A 86 7.43 -2.59 -9.33
CA SER A 86 8.86 -2.31 -9.22
C SER A 86 9.05 -0.96 -8.55
N VAL A 87 10.00 -0.89 -7.61
CA VAL A 87 10.26 0.32 -6.83
C VAL A 87 11.70 0.76 -7.03
N SER A 88 11.90 2.06 -7.29
CA SER A 88 13.21 2.70 -7.30
C SER A 88 13.28 3.77 -6.23
N THR A 89 14.48 4.01 -5.68
CA THR A 89 14.69 5.00 -4.62
C THR A 89 15.88 5.90 -4.88
N THR A 90 15.75 7.17 -4.48
CA THR A 90 16.87 8.14 -4.44
C THR A 90 17.44 8.33 -3.04
N ILE A 91 16.84 7.64 -2.06
CA ILE A 91 17.29 7.57 -0.67
C ILE A 91 17.49 6.10 -0.26
N ASN A 92 17.94 5.89 0.99
CA ASN A 92 18.05 4.57 1.60
C ASN A 92 16.91 4.37 2.63
N PRO A 93 15.70 3.94 2.22
CA PRO A 93 14.60 3.75 3.15
C PRO A 93 14.87 2.54 4.05
N ALA A 94 14.44 2.63 5.31
CA ALA A 94 14.60 1.52 6.25
C ALA A 94 13.80 0.27 5.83
N GLY A 95 12.74 0.45 5.04
CA GLY A 95 11.95 -0.62 4.43
C GLY A 95 10.78 -0.05 3.64
N PHE A 96 9.98 -0.94 3.05
CA PHE A 96 8.86 -0.60 2.18
C PHE A 96 7.55 -1.23 2.65
N GLY A 97 6.46 -0.64 2.19
CA GLY A 97 5.10 -1.17 2.27
C GLY A 97 4.31 -0.73 1.05
N PHE A 98 3.26 -1.46 0.72
CA PHE A 98 2.42 -1.21 -0.45
C PHE A 98 0.99 -1.64 -0.17
N GLN A 99 0.05 -1.02 -0.88
CA GLN A 99 -1.26 -1.60 -1.12
C GLN A 99 -1.54 -1.47 -2.60
N MET A 100 -2.15 -2.48 -3.18
CA MET A 100 -2.51 -2.52 -4.59
C MET A 100 -3.91 -3.09 -4.73
N THR A 101 -4.69 -2.54 -5.64
CA THR A 101 -6.02 -3.04 -6.02
C THR A 101 -6.16 -2.92 -7.53
N ALA A 102 -7.06 -3.70 -8.11
CA ALA A 102 -7.45 -3.56 -9.51
C ALA A 102 -8.84 -2.94 -9.58
N ILE A 103 -8.95 -1.87 -10.36
CA ILE A 103 -10.20 -1.14 -10.56
C ILE A 103 -10.45 -0.84 -12.03
N ARG A 104 -11.71 -0.67 -12.37
CA ARG A 104 -12.14 -0.13 -13.65
C ARG A 104 -11.94 1.39 -13.68
N ASN A 105 -11.37 1.92 -14.75
CA ASN A 105 -11.14 3.38 -14.85
C ASN A 105 -12.44 4.17 -15.06
N ASP A 106 -13.45 3.56 -15.68
CA ASP A 106 -14.73 4.20 -16.03
C ASP A 106 -15.68 4.36 -14.84
N ASN A 107 -15.68 3.42 -13.90
CA ASN A 107 -16.62 3.42 -12.77
C ASN A 107 -16.00 3.08 -11.41
N LEU A 108 -14.68 2.89 -11.34
CA LEU A 108 -13.93 2.57 -10.13
C LEU A 108 -14.35 1.27 -9.45
N GLU A 109 -15.13 0.40 -10.10
CA GLU A 109 -15.50 -0.90 -9.55
C GLU A 109 -14.27 -1.79 -9.38
N SER A 110 -14.26 -2.60 -8.31
CA SER A 110 -13.21 -3.62 -8.14
C SER A 110 -13.31 -4.65 -9.26
N VAL A 111 -12.19 -4.99 -9.90
CA VAL A 111 -12.18 -5.94 -11.03
C VAL A 111 -11.08 -6.97 -10.92
N GLY A 112 -11.26 -8.07 -11.65
CA GLY A 112 -10.32 -9.19 -11.64
C GLY A 112 -10.30 -9.93 -10.30
N GLN A 113 -9.42 -10.92 -10.23
CA GLN A 113 -9.14 -11.65 -9.01
C GLN A 113 -7.63 -11.78 -8.89
N PHE A 114 -7.09 -11.33 -7.77
CA PHE A 114 -5.70 -11.65 -7.42
C PHE A 114 -5.64 -13.09 -6.95
N SER A 115 -4.56 -13.78 -7.30
CA SER A 115 -4.26 -15.11 -6.80
C SER A 115 -2.75 -15.18 -6.52
N LEU A 116 -2.35 -16.11 -5.64
CA LEU A 116 -0.94 -16.43 -5.38
C LEU A 116 -0.06 -15.20 -5.07
N PRO A 117 -0.31 -14.47 -3.96
CA PRO A 117 0.58 -13.38 -3.59
C PRO A 117 1.98 -13.93 -3.29
N MET A 118 3.03 -13.11 -3.53
CA MET A 118 4.39 -13.42 -3.04
C MET A 118 4.36 -13.78 -1.55
N ASN A 119 5.34 -14.55 -1.06
CA ASN A 119 5.39 -15.02 0.35
C ASN A 119 5.21 -13.89 1.40
N ALA A 120 5.66 -12.66 1.10
CA ALA A 120 5.53 -11.50 1.97
C ALA A 120 4.30 -10.62 1.68
N ALA A 121 3.29 -11.14 0.97
CA ALA A 121 2.05 -10.44 0.67
C ALA A 121 0.82 -11.28 0.98
N ARG A 122 -0.32 -10.60 1.13
CA ARG A 122 -1.64 -11.23 1.28
C ARG A 122 -2.66 -10.56 0.37
N ILE A 123 -3.76 -11.26 0.19
CA ILE A 123 -4.98 -10.72 -0.42
C ILE A 123 -6.01 -10.51 0.69
N ILE A 124 -6.64 -9.34 0.75
CA ILE A 124 -7.65 -9.01 1.75
C ILE A 124 -8.81 -8.22 1.13
N ALA A 125 -10.04 -8.56 1.52
CA ALA A 125 -11.22 -7.79 1.16
C ALA A 125 -11.46 -6.68 2.20
N LEU A 126 -11.59 -5.44 1.75
CA LEU A 126 -11.88 -4.28 2.60
C LEU A 126 -12.73 -3.27 1.82
N ASN A 127 -13.83 -2.81 2.41
CA ASN A 127 -14.72 -1.78 1.84
C ASN A 127 -15.10 -2.05 0.37
N ASN A 128 -15.55 -3.26 0.05
CA ASN A 128 -15.94 -3.68 -1.31
C ASN A 128 -14.79 -3.67 -2.34
N ARG A 129 -13.54 -3.70 -1.89
CA ARG A 129 -12.35 -3.88 -2.74
C ARG A 129 -11.51 -5.05 -2.30
N THR A 130 -10.72 -5.57 -3.24
CA THR A 130 -9.68 -6.55 -2.95
C THR A 130 -8.32 -5.88 -3.01
N TYR A 131 -7.61 -5.88 -1.88
CA TYR A 131 -6.26 -5.36 -1.78
C TYR A 131 -5.24 -6.49 -1.73
N VAL A 132 -4.11 -6.27 -2.40
CA VAL A 132 -2.86 -6.98 -2.19
C VAL A 132 -1.93 -6.06 -1.40
N GLU A 133 -1.36 -6.54 -0.31
CA GLU A 133 -0.46 -5.76 0.54
C GLU A 133 0.53 -6.64 1.28
N GLN A 134 1.56 -6.03 1.85
CA GLN A 134 2.59 -6.75 2.58
C GLN A 134 2.07 -7.38 3.89
N THR A 135 2.60 -8.54 4.25
CA THR A 135 2.39 -9.17 5.56
C THR A 135 3.43 -8.77 6.60
N GLN A 136 4.53 -8.15 6.14
CA GLN A 136 5.64 -7.66 6.95
C GLN A 136 6.33 -6.50 6.22
N ARG A 137 7.17 -5.73 6.93
CA ARG A 137 7.98 -4.68 6.30
C ARG A 137 8.94 -5.28 5.28
N LEU A 138 8.82 -4.86 4.02
CA LEU A 138 9.66 -5.32 2.93
C LEU A 138 11.05 -4.67 2.98
N ARG A 139 12.06 -5.38 2.48
CA ARG A 139 13.44 -4.88 2.30
C ARG A 139 13.76 -4.81 0.82
N SER A 140 14.76 -4.01 0.44
CA SER A 140 15.18 -3.81 -0.96
C SER A 140 15.61 -5.08 -1.69
N GLU A 141 15.86 -6.18 -0.98
CA GLU A 141 16.37 -7.45 -1.51
C GLU A 141 15.31 -8.55 -1.65
N GLU A 142 14.08 -8.33 -1.15
CA GLU A 142 12.99 -9.29 -1.32
C GLU A 142 12.37 -9.10 -2.70
N ASN A 143 13.13 -9.56 -3.71
CA ASN A 143 12.71 -9.62 -5.10
C ASN A 143 11.38 -10.38 -5.19
N THR A 144 10.40 -9.73 -5.78
CA THR A 144 9.20 -10.35 -6.33
C THR A 144 9.61 -11.30 -7.47
N SER A 145 9.95 -12.53 -7.09
CA SER A 145 9.96 -13.70 -7.97
C SER A 145 8.61 -14.37 -7.94
#